data_AF-A0A9J7DM35-F1
#
_entry.id   AF-A0A9J7DM35-F1
#
_cell.length_a   1.000
_cell.length_b   1.000
_cell.length_c   1.000
_cell.angle_alpha   90.00
_cell.angle_beta   90.00
_cell.angle_gamma   90.00
#
_symmetry.space_group_name_H-M   'P 1'
#
loop_
_entity.id
_entity.type
_entity.pdbx_description
1 polymer ?
#
loop_
_entity_poly.entity_id
_entity_poly.type
_entity_poly.pdbx_seq_one_letter_code
_entity_poly.pdbx_strand_id
1 'polypeptide(L)'
;MLPPMEISGGDTTAVRMEARAGRVLFVGSIYLPFEYPDPPSEVVERLFTELGSRGNLVVGCDAKAHHFQWGSKDTNARDAQ
;
A
#
# COMPACT_ATOMS: atom_id res chain seq x y z
N MET A 1 -20.96 -6.34 -1.61
CA MET A 1 -19.59 -5.77 -1.69
C MET A 1 -18.94 -6.02 -0.34
N LEU A 2 -17.81 -6.73 -0.30
CA LEU A 2 -17.14 -7.06 0.96
C LEU A 2 -16.48 -5.79 1.54
N PRO A 3 -16.59 -5.52 2.85
CA PRO A 3 -16.02 -4.34 3.45
C PRO A 3 -14.47 -4.39 3.39
N PRO A 4 -13.78 -3.24 3.27
CA PRO A 4 -12.32 -3.15 3.34
C PRO A 4 -11.69 -3.75 4.61
N MET A 5 -12.52 -4.02 5.62
CA MET A 5 -12.19 -4.73 6.86
C MET A 5 -11.59 -6.12 6.60
N GLU A 6 -11.95 -6.81 5.52
CA GLU A 6 -11.34 -8.12 5.17
C GLU A 6 -9.93 -8.00 4.58
N ILE A 7 -9.50 -6.78 4.25
CA ILE A 7 -8.20 -6.46 3.63
C ILE A 7 -7.31 -5.70 4.62
N SER A 8 -7.80 -5.40 5.82
CA SER A 8 -7.03 -4.77 6.89
C SER A 8 -6.51 -5.85 7.84
N GLY A 9 -5.20 -5.84 8.11
CA GLY A 9 -4.56 -6.83 8.96
C GLY A 9 -3.05 -6.66 9.04
N GLY A 10 -2.48 -7.03 10.19
CA GLY A 10 -1.04 -6.87 10.45
C GLY A 10 -0.58 -5.43 10.24
N ASP A 11 0.33 -5.25 9.29
CA ASP A 11 0.95 -3.96 8.93
C ASP A 11 0.17 -3.14 7.89
N THR A 12 -1.09 -3.52 7.62
CA THR A 12 -1.92 -2.89 6.58
C THR A 12 -3.29 -2.48 7.09
N THR A 13 -3.75 -1.31 6.68
CA THR A 13 -5.13 -0.86 6.88
C THR A 13 -5.64 -0.22 5.59
N ALA A 14 -6.84 -0.60 5.17
CA ALA A 14 -7.48 -0.04 3.99
C ALA A 14 -8.88 0.47 4.32
N VAL A 15 -9.22 1.63 3.76
CA VAL A 15 -10.57 2.20 3.87
C VAL A 15 -11.12 2.53 2.49
N ARG A 16 -12.44 2.41 2.35
CA ARG A 16 -13.18 2.88 1.17
C ARG A 16 -13.83 4.21 1.52
N MET A 17 -13.57 5.20 0.68
CA MET A 17 -14.18 6.51 0.74
C MET A 17 -15.04 6.75 -0.49
N GLU A 18 -16.24 7.26 -0.28
CA GLU A 18 -17.08 7.81 -1.35
C GLU A 18 -16.77 9.29 -1.50
N ALA A 19 -16.14 9.64 -2.61
CA ALA A 19 -15.88 11.01 -2.99
C ALA A 19 -17.11 11.61 -3.70
N ARG A 20 -17.08 12.94 -3.90
CA ARG A 20 -18.13 13.65 -4.63
C ARG A 20 -18.39 13.03 -6.01
N ALA A 21 -19.61 13.15 -6.48
CA ALA A 21 -20.07 12.60 -7.76
C ALA A 21 -19.94 11.07 -7.86
N GLY A 22 -20.07 10.33 -6.75
CA GLY A 22 -20.11 8.87 -6.73
C GLY A 22 -18.78 8.18 -7.04
N ARG A 23 -17.67 8.93 -7.00
CA ARG A 23 -16.34 8.36 -7.22
C ARG A 23 -15.91 7.56 -6.00
N VAL A 24 -15.36 6.37 -6.23
CA VAL A 24 -14.79 5.56 -5.15
C VAL A 24 -13.28 5.82 -5.08
N LEU A 25 -12.82 6.12 -3.87
CA LEU A 25 -11.40 6.22 -3.51
C LEU A 25 -11.09 5.18 -2.44
N PHE A 26 -10.07 4.39 -2.67
CA PHE A 26 -9.47 3.54 -1.66
C PHE A 26 -8.22 4.22 -1.11
N VAL A 27 -8.08 4.22 0.21
CA VAL A 27 -6.90 4.74 0.90
C VAL A 27 -6.30 3.62 1.73
N GLY A 28 -5.03 3.31 1.47
CA GLY A 28 -4.23 2.35 2.20
C GLY A 28 -3.18 3.04 3.08
N SER A 29 -3.04 2.59 4.32
CA SER A 29 -1.91 2.91 5.20
C SER A 29 -1.14 1.63 5.45
N ILE A 30 0.14 1.62 5.08
CA ILE A 30 0.97 0.41 5.05
C ILE A 30 2.28 0.64 5.79
N TYR A 31 2.70 -0.35 6.56
CA TYR A 31 4.04 -0.46 7.09
C TYR A 31 4.72 -1.66 6.42
N LEU A 32 5.94 -1.47 5.91
CA LEU A 32 6.73 -2.59 5.37
C LEU A 32 7.91 -2.82 6.31
N PRO A 33 7.84 -3.82 7.21
CA PRO A 33 8.89 -4.09 8.19
C PRO A 33 10.23 -4.42 7.53
N PHE A 34 11.32 -4.09 8.22
CA PHE A 34 12.68 -4.37 7.73
C PHE A 34 13.02 -5.86 7.86
N GLU A 35 12.39 -6.54 8.83
CA GLU A 35 12.65 -7.93 9.20
C GLU A 35 12.13 -8.95 8.17
N TYR A 36 11.28 -8.52 7.22
CA TYR A 36 10.84 -9.38 6.13
C TYR A 36 11.84 -9.32 4.96
N PRO A 37 12.28 -10.48 4.45
CA PRO A 37 13.30 -10.54 3.41
C PRO A 37 12.83 -9.96 2.07
N ASP A 38 11.56 -10.19 1.69
CA ASP A 38 10.99 -9.74 0.41
C ASP A 38 9.62 -9.05 0.59
N PRO A 39 9.57 -7.80 1.07
CA PRO A 39 8.38 -6.97 1.01
C PRO A 39 8.28 -6.26 -0.35
N PRO A 40 7.06 -5.98 -0.85
CA PRO A 40 5.77 -6.12 -0.16
C PRO A 40 5.34 -7.58 0.04
N SER A 41 4.66 -7.88 1.15
CA SER A 41 4.10 -9.21 1.39
C SER A 41 2.96 -9.50 0.39
N GLU A 42 2.65 -10.78 0.16
CA GLU A 42 1.53 -11.21 -0.70
C GLU A 42 0.20 -10.51 -0.33
N VAL A 43 0.00 -10.19 0.96
CA VAL A 43 -1.17 -9.45 1.45
C VAL A 43 -1.22 -8.03 0.87
N VAL A 44 -0.08 -7.33 0.86
CA VAL A 44 0.03 -5.97 0.30
C VAL A 44 -0.16 -5.99 -1.21
N GLU A 45 0.46 -6.94 -1.91
CA GLU A 45 0.31 -7.08 -3.37
C GLU A 45 -1.13 -7.39 -3.77
N ARG A 46 -1.77 -8.30 -3.03
CA ARG A 46 -3.18 -8.63 -3.24
C ARG A 46 -4.06 -7.42 -2.98
N LEU A 47 -3.82 -6.65 -1.91
CA LEU A 47 -4.54 -5.41 -1.62
C LEU A 47 -4.43 -4.42 -2.78
N PHE A 48 -3.24 -4.19 -3.34
CA PHE A 48 -3.04 -3.28 -4.48
C PHE A 48 -3.80 -3.75 -5.72
N THR A 49 -3.71 -5.05 -6.03
CA THR A 49 -4.40 -5.64 -7.18
C THR A 49 -5.92 -5.56 -7.03
N GLU A 50 -6.44 -5.91 -5.86
CA GLU A 50 -7.88 -5.96 -5.60
C GLU A 50 -8.49 -4.56 -5.52
N LEU A 51 -7.83 -3.59 -4.87
CA LEU A 51 -8.34 -2.23 -4.74
C LEU A 51 -8.13 -1.41 -6.01
N GLY A 52 -6.98 -1.55 -6.67
CA GLY A 52 -6.67 -0.84 -7.91
C GLY A 52 -7.60 -1.24 -9.07
N SER A 53 -8.08 -2.48 -9.11
CA SER A 53 -9.08 -2.91 -10.11
C SER A 53 -10.50 -2.39 -9.83
N ARG A 54 -10.77 -1.89 -8.63
CA ARG A 54 -12.11 -1.47 -8.17
C ARG A 54 -12.31 0.05 -8.14
N GLY A 55 -11.24 0.83 -8.26
CA GLY A 55 -11.32 2.29 -8.19
C GLY A 55 -9.95 2.94 -8.09
N ASN A 56 -9.94 4.24 -7.76
CA ASN A 56 -8.69 4.95 -7.51
C ASN A 56 -8.11 4.49 -6.17
N LEU A 57 -6.80 4.27 -6.13
CA LEU A 57 -6.07 3.85 -4.94
C LEU A 57 -5.00 4.87 -4.60
N VAL A 58 -4.97 5.30 -3.34
CA VAL A 58 -3.90 6.11 -2.75
C VAL A 58 -3.29 5.33 -1.59
N VAL A 59 -1.97 5.30 -1.52
CA VAL A 59 -1.24 4.55 -0.49
C VAL A 59 -0.27 5.49 0.22
N GLY A 60 -0.38 5.54 1.54
CA GLY A 60 0.68 6.05 2.42
C GLY A 60 1.45 4.86 2.98
N CYS A 61 2.79 4.93 2.97
CA CYS A 61 3.63 3.82 3.39
C CYS A 61 4.91 4.29 4.11
N ASP A 62 5.29 3.63 5.21
CA ASP A 62 6.69 3.57 5.65
C ASP A 62 7.31 2.30 5.05
N ALA A 63 7.98 2.48 3.91
CA ALA A 63 8.49 1.37 3.12
C ALA A 63 9.78 0.74 3.68
N LYS A 64 10.48 1.42 4.61
CA LYS A 64 11.89 1.13 4.98
C LYS A 64 12.86 1.03 3.79
N ALA A 65 12.44 1.52 2.63
CA ALA A 65 13.22 1.56 1.39
C ALA A 65 13.73 2.98 1.17
N HIS A 66 14.92 3.10 0.60
CA HIS A 66 15.50 4.37 0.21
C HIS A 66 15.57 4.43 -1.30
N HIS A 67 15.16 5.55 -1.88
CA HIS A 67 15.34 5.81 -3.30
C HIS A 67 15.44 7.31 -3.57
N PHE A 68 16.28 7.68 -4.54
CA PHE A 68 16.40 9.07 -4.98
C PHE A 68 15.09 9.63 -5.54
N GLN A 69 14.23 8.80 -6.15
CA GLN A 69 12.97 9.29 -6.73
C GLN A 69 11.98 9.83 -5.69
N TRP A 70 12.05 9.35 -4.45
CA TRP A 70 11.25 9.90 -3.34
C TRP A 70 12.09 10.70 -2.33
N GLY A 71 13.30 11.11 -2.71
CA GLY A 71 14.11 12.08 -1.98
C GLY A 71 15.01 11.52 -0.89
N SER A 72 15.30 10.21 -0.89
CA SER A 72 16.37 9.65 -0.05
C SER A 72 17.76 10.07 -0.55
N LYS A 73 18.78 9.94 0.32
CA LYS A 73 20.18 10.28 0.00
C LYS A 73 20.90 9.19 -0.80
N ASP A 74 20.31 8.01 -0.85
CA ASP A 74 20.82 6.81 -1.50
C ASP A 74 19.65 5.93 -1.96
N THR A 75 20.01 4.89 -2.71
CA THR A 75 19.13 3.76 -3.02
C THR A 75 19.65 2.55 -2.25
N ASN A 76 18.85 1.98 -1.35
CA ASN A 76 19.26 0.80 -0.59
C ASN A 76 18.84 -0.49 -1.30
N ALA A 77 19.36 -1.63 -0.86
CA ALA A 77 19.13 -2.94 -1.50
C ALA A 77 17.65 -3.37 -1.56
N ARG A 78 16.78 -2.71 -0.79
CA ARG A 78 15.35 -2.98 -0.74
C ARG A 78 14.58 -2.37 -1.92
N ASP A 79 15.09 -1.27 -2.48
CA ASP A 79 14.51 -0.66 -3.68
C ASP A 79 15.31 -1.00 -4.95
N ALA A 80 16.57 -1.43 -4.81
CA ALA A 80 17.42 -1.79 -5.93
C ALA A 80 17.03 -3.13 -6.64
N GLN A 81 15.88 -3.73 -6.30
CA GLN A 81 15.39 -4.99 -6.89
C GLN A 81 14.54 -4.75 -8.14
#